data_AF-A0A917ND73-F1
#
_entry.id   AF-A0A917ND73-F1
#
_cell.length_a   1.000
_cell.length_b   1.000
_cell.length_c   1.000
_cell.angle_alpha   90.00
_cell.angle_beta   90.00
_cell.angle_gamma   90.00
#
_symmetry.space_group_name_H-M   'P 1'
#
loop_
_entity.id
_entity.type
_entity.pdbx_description
1 polymer ?
#
loop_
_entity_poly.entity_id
_entity_poly.type
_entity_poly.pdbx_seq_one_letter_code
_entity_poly.pdbx_strand_id
1 'polypeptide(L)'
;MNNLSKDFKPSHTMINAAKNCLAQQAWYETILPTIKCIQREVLLKLRPLDKRTKEIITDPDNAWKMSDDDFKDYEALLHGRYIKEGFKVKFGYCPLLISERELTQSKKILIDTMEPITALQSMMIINARNGLKLFDDFVEITLRLIAPYIKEH
;
A
#
# COMPACT_ATOMS: atom_id res chain seq x y z
N MET A 1 -12.66 -33.39 -18.49
CA MET A 1 -12.00 -32.62 -17.42
C MET A 1 -10.51 -32.63 -17.70
N ASN A 2 -9.99 -31.56 -18.30
CA ASN A 2 -8.59 -31.48 -18.73
C ASN A 2 -7.66 -31.29 -17.53
N ASN A 3 -6.62 -32.12 -17.47
CA ASN A 3 -5.47 -32.01 -16.57
C ASN A 3 -4.75 -30.65 -16.78
N LEU A 4 -5.12 -29.63 -16.01
CA LEU A 4 -4.36 -28.36 -15.93
C LEU A 4 -3.24 -28.40 -14.87
N SER A 5 -2.94 -29.56 -14.27
CA SER A 5 -2.07 -29.66 -13.09
C SER A 5 -0.65 -30.17 -13.34
N LYS A 6 -0.15 -30.28 -14.59
CA LYS A 6 1.17 -30.90 -14.82
C LYS A 6 2.34 -30.03 -15.25
N ASP A 7 2.19 -28.83 -15.80
CA ASP A 7 3.39 -28.05 -16.20
C ASP A 7 3.24 -26.51 -16.09
N PHE A 8 2.58 -25.99 -15.06
CA PHE A 8 2.73 -24.55 -14.78
C PHE A 8 4.15 -24.29 -14.25
N LYS A 9 4.97 -23.58 -15.03
CA LYS A 9 6.27 -23.05 -14.59
C LYS A 9 6.25 -21.53 -14.73
N PRO A 10 6.29 -20.76 -13.64
CA PRO A 10 6.30 -19.32 -13.74
C PRO A 10 7.57 -18.84 -14.46
N SER A 11 7.42 -17.83 -15.30
CA SER A 11 8.58 -17.15 -15.87
C SER A 11 9.37 -16.42 -14.80
N HIS A 12 10.62 -16.07 -15.11
CA HIS A 12 11.43 -15.23 -14.22
C HIS A 12 10.77 -13.87 -13.95
N THR A 13 10.02 -13.32 -14.92
CA THR A 13 9.27 -12.07 -14.75
C THR A 13 8.13 -12.21 -13.73
N MET A 14 7.38 -13.32 -13.75
CA MET A 14 6.33 -13.61 -12.76
C MET A 14 6.91 -13.78 -11.35
N ILE A 15 8.03 -14.51 -11.23
CA ILE A 15 8.71 -14.69 -9.94
C ILE A 15 9.19 -13.33 -9.39
N ASN A 16 9.80 -12.49 -10.21
CA ASN A 16 10.28 -11.18 -9.79
C ASN A 16 9.13 -10.23 -9.41
N ALA A 17 8.02 -10.26 -10.16
CA ALA A 17 6.83 -9.49 -9.82
C ALA A 17 6.26 -9.92 -8.46
N ALA A 18 6.21 -11.23 -8.18
CA ALA A 18 5.77 -11.76 -6.89
C ALA A 18 6.73 -11.38 -5.75
N LYS A 19 8.06 -11.54 -5.95
CA LYS A 19 9.08 -11.10 -4.98
C LYS A 19 8.93 -9.60 -4.66
N ASN A 20 8.74 -8.76 -5.68
CA ASN A 20 8.52 -7.33 -5.48
C ASN A 20 7.22 -7.03 -4.73
N CYS A 21 6.10 -7.65 -5.10
CA CYS A 21 4.81 -7.46 -4.41
C CYS A 21 4.91 -7.82 -2.92
N LEU A 22 5.56 -8.95 -2.58
CA LEU A 22 5.79 -9.35 -1.20
C LEU A 22 6.70 -8.37 -0.46
N ALA A 23 7.77 -7.89 -1.09
CA ALA A 23 8.68 -6.91 -0.49
C ALA A 23 7.96 -5.58 -0.18
N GLN A 24 7.14 -5.08 -1.11
CA GLN A 24 6.37 -3.85 -0.90
C GLN A 24 5.30 -4.03 0.18
N GLN A 25 4.67 -5.20 0.25
CA GLN A 25 3.70 -5.51 1.30
C GLN A 25 4.39 -5.54 2.68
N ALA A 26 5.52 -6.25 2.80
CA ALA A 26 6.28 -6.32 4.03
C ALA A 26 6.75 -4.93 4.49
N TRP A 27 7.22 -4.10 3.56
CA TRP A 27 7.62 -2.73 3.87
C TRP A 27 6.45 -1.89 4.39
N TYR A 28 5.30 -1.91 3.70
CA TYR A 28 4.09 -1.20 4.12
C TYR A 28 3.66 -1.61 5.53
N GLU A 29 3.55 -2.91 5.79
CA GLU A 29 3.17 -3.46 7.09
C GLU A 29 4.16 -3.09 8.20
N THR A 30 5.46 -3.03 7.86
CA THR A 30 6.52 -2.65 8.80
C THR A 30 6.43 -1.19 9.24
N ILE A 31 6.17 -0.27 8.30
CA ILE A 31 6.20 1.18 8.60
C ILE A 31 4.87 1.71 9.11
N LEU A 32 3.75 1.06 8.77
CA LEU A 32 2.39 1.46 9.15
C LEU A 32 2.26 1.81 10.65
N PRO A 33 2.63 0.94 11.62
CA PRO A 33 2.47 1.25 13.03
C PRO A 33 3.30 2.46 13.46
N THR A 34 4.54 2.57 12.98
CA THR A 34 5.45 3.68 13.29
C THR A 34 4.90 5.00 12.78
N ILE A 35 4.47 5.07 11.52
CA ILE A 35 3.91 6.30 10.94
C ILE A 35 2.61 6.70 11.64
N LYS A 36 1.72 5.75 11.94
CA LYS A 36 0.47 6.04 12.67
C LYS A 36 0.75 6.52 14.10
N CYS A 37 1.77 5.98 14.77
CA CYS A 37 2.21 6.46 16.08
C CYS A 37 2.68 7.92 16.02
N ILE A 38 3.57 8.24 15.07
CA ILE A 38 4.05 9.61 14.86
C ILE A 38 2.90 10.58 14.61
N GLN A 39 1.96 10.22 13.73
CA GLN A 39 0.79 11.05 13.42
C GLN A 39 -0.04 11.34 14.68
N ARG A 40 -0.33 10.31 15.49
CA ARG A 40 -1.06 10.48 16.75
C ARG A 40 -0.31 11.37 17.75
N GLU A 41 1.00 11.19 17.90
CA GLU A 41 1.81 12.05 18.78
C GLU A 41 1.78 13.52 18.36
N VAL A 42 1.86 13.79 17.05
CA VAL A 42 1.77 15.16 16.54
C VAL A 42 0.37 15.74 16.78
N LEU A 43 -0.69 14.97 16.55
CA LEU A 43 -2.07 15.39 16.87
C LEU A 43 -2.26 15.69 18.36
N LEU A 44 -1.73 14.86 19.25
CA LEU A 44 -1.81 15.07 20.70
C LEU A 44 -1.10 16.36 21.14
N LYS A 45 -0.02 16.73 20.43
CA LYS A 45 0.75 17.96 20.69
C LYS A 45 0.03 19.20 20.16
N LEU A 46 -0.46 19.17 18.93
CA LEU A 46 -1.11 20.31 18.29
C LEU A 46 -2.55 20.53 18.77
N ARG A 47 -3.25 19.45 19.11
CA ARG A 47 -4.69 19.43 19.42
C ARG A 47 -5.52 20.22 18.39
N PRO A 48 -5.34 19.96 17.09
CA PRO A 48 -6.01 20.73 16.06
C PRO A 48 -7.52 20.50 16.12
N LEU A 49 -8.29 21.51 15.75
CA LEU A 49 -9.75 21.44 15.80
C LEU A 49 -10.33 21.08 14.43
N ASP A 50 -11.39 20.29 14.44
CA ASP A 50 -12.25 20.12 13.27
C ASP A 50 -12.82 21.49 12.88
N LYS A 51 -12.61 21.88 11.62
CA LYS A 51 -13.03 23.21 11.15
C LYS A 51 -14.54 23.44 11.26
N ARG A 52 -15.35 22.37 11.22
CA ARG A 52 -16.82 22.38 11.28
C ARG A 52 -17.34 22.17 12.71
N THR A 53 -16.90 21.12 13.41
CA THR A 53 -17.46 20.75 14.72
C THR A 53 -16.75 21.41 15.89
N LYS A 54 -15.54 21.93 15.68
CA LYS A 54 -14.65 22.48 16.72
C LYS A 54 -14.21 21.46 17.77
N GLU A 55 -14.38 20.17 17.50
CA GLU A 55 -13.85 19.09 18.33
C GLU A 55 -12.37 18.85 18.04
N ILE A 56 -11.62 18.37 19.05
CA ILE A 56 -10.19 18.05 18.87
C ILE A 56 -10.06 16.79 18.00
N ILE A 57 -9.23 16.88 16.97
CA ILE A 57 -8.90 15.75 16.11
C ILE A 57 -7.78 14.93 16.78
N THR A 58 -8.11 13.70 17.14
CA THR A 58 -7.17 12.75 17.78
C THR A 58 -6.79 11.57 16.88
N ASP A 59 -7.58 11.33 15.84
CA ASP A 59 -7.38 10.25 14.87
C ASP A 59 -6.78 10.79 13.56
N PRO A 60 -5.61 10.27 13.11
CA PRO A 60 -4.99 10.66 11.85
C PRO A 60 -5.89 10.52 10.62
N ASP A 61 -6.85 9.58 10.62
CA ASP A 61 -7.77 9.39 9.49
C ASP A 61 -8.77 10.55 9.34
N ASN A 62 -8.88 11.40 10.37
CA ASN A 62 -9.68 12.62 10.37
C ASN A 62 -8.84 13.89 10.12
N ALA A 63 -7.55 13.78 9.81
CA ALA A 63 -6.68 14.95 9.60
C ALA A 63 -7.13 15.88 8.46
N TRP A 64 -7.87 15.36 7.47
CA TRP A 64 -8.45 16.16 6.38
C TRP A 64 -9.52 17.17 6.87
N LYS A 65 -10.00 17.03 8.11
CA LYS A 65 -10.99 17.93 8.72
C LYS A 65 -10.38 19.17 9.38
N MET A 66 -9.05 19.25 9.46
CA MET A 66 -8.33 20.41 9.99
C MET A 66 -8.59 21.69 9.19
N SER A 67 -8.34 22.84 9.83
CA SER A 67 -8.15 24.10 9.11
C SER A 67 -6.84 24.06 8.31
N ASP A 68 -6.71 24.91 7.29
CA ASP A 68 -5.51 24.97 6.46
C ASP A 68 -4.28 25.42 7.28
N ASP A 69 -4.48 26.26 8.30
CA ASP A 69 -3.39 26.74 9.15
C ASP A 69 -2.92 25.66 10.13
N ASP A 70 -3.86 24.95 10.79
CA ASP A 70 -3.52 23.78 11.61
C ASP A 70 -2.82 22.69 10.77
N PHE A 71 -3.26 22.51 9.52
CA PHE A 71 -2.70 21.52 8.63
C PHE A 71 -1.25 21.84 8.24
N LYS A 72 -0.89 23.11 8.03
CA LYS A 72 0.51 23.52 7.77
C LYS A 72 1.42 23.18 8.94
N ASP A 73 0.98 23.48 10.17
CA ASP A 73 1.75 23.16 11.37
C ASP A 73 1.87 21.64 11.58
N TYR A 74 0.80 20.91 11.30
CA TYR A 74 0.77 19.45 11.33
C TYR A 74 1.75 18.84 10.33
N GLU A 75 1.73 19.30 9.08
CA GLU A 75 2.61 18.84 8.01
C GLU A 75 4.09 19.12 8.32
N ALA A 76 4.41 20.31 8.83
CA ALA A 76 5.76 20.69 9.20
C ALA A 76 6.32 19.81 10.34
N LEU A 77 5.51 19.59 11.38
CA LEU A 77 5.90 18.72 12.50
C LEU A 77 6.05 17.26 12.07
N LEU A 78 5.14 16.76 11.23
CA LEU A 78 5.25 15.41 10.69
C LEU A 78 6.52 15.23 9.89
N HIS A 79 6.80 16.14 8.96
CA HIS A 79 8.00 16.06 8.13
C HIS A 79 9.26 16.00 8.99
N GLY A 80 9.38 16.88 9.99
CA GLY A 80 10.50 16.85 10.93
C GLY A 80 10.64 15.51 11.68
N ARG A 81 9.52 14.91 12.10
CA ARG A 81 9.52 13.58 12.73
C ARG A 81 9.92 12.48 11.75
N TYR A 82 9.44 12.50 10.51
CA TYR A 82 9.80 11.49 9.51
C TYR A 82 11.30 11.50 9.22
N ILE A 83 11.91 12.68 9.04
CA ILE A 83 13.36 12.78 8.84
C ILE A 83 14.14 12.25 10.06
N LYS A 84 13.68 12.55 11.29
CA LYS A 84 14.31 12.08 12.53
C LYS A 84 14.28 10.55 12.66
N GLU A 85 13.21 9.91 12.21
CA GLU A 85 13.07 8.43 12.19
C GLU A 85 13.78 7.79 10.98
N GLY A 86 14.52 8.57 10.18
CA GLY A 86 15.33 8.07 9.07
C GLY A 86 14.58 7.90 7.75
N PHE A 87 13.31 8.31 7.67
CA PHE A 87 12.57 8.27 6.42
C PHE A 87 13.08 9.33 5.44
N LYS A 88 13.30 8.92 4.19
CA LYS A 88 13.73 9.82 3.10
C LYS A 88 12.52 10.25 2.28
N VAL A 89 11.83 11.29 2.73
CA VAL A 89 10.64 11.83 2.06
C VAL A 89 10.75 13.32 1.79
N LYS A 90 10.06 13.80 0.75
CA LYS A 90 9.95 15.24 0.46
C LYS A 90 8.95 15.90 1.42
N PHE A 91 9.07 17.22 1.59
CA PHE A 91 8.08 17.99 2.33
C PHE A 91 6.68 17.80 1.71
N GLY A 92 5.68 17.60 2.58
CA GLY A 92 4.29 17.29 2.20
C GLY A 92 4.01 15.87 1.70
N TYR A 93 5.01 14.98 1.77
CA TYR A 93 4.81 13.56 1.44
C TYR A 93 4.76 12.70 2.71
N CYS A 94 3.79 11.80 2.75
CA CYS A 94 3.67 10.78 3.79
C CYS A 94 4.40 9.48 3.34
N PRO A 95 5.36 8.96 4.11
CA PRO A 95 6.04 7.70 3.79
C PRO A 95 5.06 6.54 3.59
N LEU A 96 4.00 6.48 4.39
CA LEU A 96 2.97 5.45 4.29
C LEU A 96 2.20 5.51 2.97
N LEU A 97 1.83 6.71 2.51
CA LEU A 97 1.12 6.89 1.23
C LEU A 97 2.01 6.57 0.03
N ILE A 98 3.32 6.87 0.13
CA ILE A 98 4.29 6.46 -0.89
C ILE A 98 4.33 4.92 -0.97
N SER A 99 4.49 4.26 0.17
CA SER A 99 4.53 2.79 0.23
C SER A 99 3.22 2.15 -0.23
N GLU A 100 2.07 2.71 0.10
CA GLU A 100 0.76 2.22 -0.36
C GLU A 100 0.63 2.30 -1.89
N ARG A 101 1.10 3.39 -2.49
CA ARG A 101 1.14 3.55 -3.93
C ARG A 101 2.06 2.52 -4.59
N GLU A 102 3.24 2.30 -4.03
CA GLU A 102 4.20 1.29 -4.53
C GLU A 102 3.64 -0.13 -4.41
N LEU A 103 3.00 -0.46 -3.29
CA LEU A 103 2.30 -1.73 -3.11
C LEU A 103 1.18 -1.90 -4.14
N THR A 104 0.31 -0.91 -4.32
CA THR A 104 -0.75 -0.94 -5.33
C THR A 104 -0.20 -1.15 -6.74
N GLN A 105 0.89 -0.47 -7.09
CA GLN A 105 1.54 -0.63 -8.38
C GLN A 105 2.13 -2.04 -8.54
N SER A 106 2.78 -2.57 -7.50
CA SER A 106 3.36 -3.92 -7.53
C SER A 106 2.29 -5.01 -7.69
N LYS A 107 1.11 -4.85 -7.06
CA LYS A 107 -0.05 -5.73 -7.22
C LYS A 107 -0.56 -5.72 -8.67
N LYS A 108 -0.65 -4.54 -9.30
CA LYS A 108 -1.05 -4.43 -10.72
C LYS A 108 -0.06 -5.14 -11.64
N ILE A 109 1.24 -4.88 -11.44
CA ILE A 109 2.30 -5.54 -12.22
C ILE A 109 2.22 -7.05 -12.07
N LEU A 110 2.01 -7.56 -10.85
CA LEU A 110 1.84 -8.99 -10.61
C LEU A 110 0.70 -9.57 -11.44
N ILE A 111 -0.49 -8.95 -11.42
CA ILE A 111 -1.63 -9.38 -12.21
C ILE A 111 -1.32 -9.34 -13.70
N ASP A 112 -0.80 -8.21 -14.18
CA ASP A 112 -0.54 -8.01 -15.62
C ASP A 112 0.52 -8.99 -16.14
N THR A 113 1.51 -9.37 -15.32
CA THR A 113 2.48 -10.40 -15.71
C THR A 113 1.87 -11.80 -15.85
N MET A 114 0.69 -12.04 -15.28
CA MET A 114 -0.05 -13.31 -15.40
C MET A 114 -0.98 -13.35 -16.61
N GLU A 115 -1.15 -12.25 -17.35
CA GLU A 115 -2.03 -12.16 -18.52
C GLU A 115 -1.82 -13.31 -19.53
N PRO A 116 -0.60 -13.77 -19.87
CA PRO A 116 -0.43 -14.87 -20.83
C PRO A 116 -1.04 -16.21 -20.39
N ILE A 117 -1.33 -16.36 -19.10
CA ILE A 117 -1.90 -17.58 -18.50
C ILE A 117 -3.38 -17.41 -18.24
N THR A 118 -3.77 -16.24 -17.73
CA THR A 118 -5.12 -15.99 -17.23
C THR A 118 -6.00 -15.26 -18.23
N ALA A 119 -5.40 -14.65 -19.26
CA ALA A 119 -6.03 -13.71 -20.19
C ALA A 119 -6.71 -12.51 -19.47
N LEU A 120 -6.24 -12.16 -18.27
CA LEU A 120 -6.77 -11.09 -17.45
C LEU A 120 -5.70 -10.05 -17.14
N GLN A 121 -6.04 -8.78 -17.34
CA GLN A 121 -5.25 -7.61 -16.92
C GLN A 121 -5.86 -6.96 -15.68
N SER A 122 -5.04 -6.26 -14.90
CA SER A 122 -5.40 -5.58 -13.66
C SER A 122 -6.60 -4.63 -13.84
N MET A 123 -6.62 -3.85 -14.91
CA MET A 123 -7.72 -2.93 -15.21
C MET A 123 -9.04 -3.65 -15.55
N MET A 124 -8.98 -4.84 -16.15
CA MET A 124 -10.19 -5.64 -16.41
C MET A 124 -10.82 -6.12 -15.11
N ILE A 125 -9.98 -6.54 -14.14
CA ILE A 125 -10.44 -7.00 -12.83
C ILE A 125 -11.03 -5.83 -12.03
N ILE A 126 -10.34 -4.68 -12.00
CA ILE A 126 -10.79 -3.48 -11.27
C ILE A 126 -12.15 -2.99 -11.79
N ASN A 127 -12.38 -3.05 -13.10
CA ASN A 127 -13.61 -2.60 -13.73
C ASN A 127 -14.76 -3.61 -13.63
N ALA A 128 -14.52 -4.81 -13.10
CA ALA A 128 -15.56 -5.80 -12.89
C ALA A 128 -16.49 -5.41 -11.72
N ARG A 129 -17.67 -6.06 -11.66
CA ARG A 129 -18.54 -5.93 -10.48
C ARG A 129 -17.80 -6.48 -9.26
N ASN A 130 -17.73 -5.68 -8.19
CA ASN A 130 -16.89 -5.95 -7.01
C ASN A 130 -15.39 -6.00 -7.30
N GLY A 131 -14.92 -5.24 -8.30
CA GLY A 131 -13.56 -5.31 -8.82
C GLY A 131 -12.44 -5.10 -7.79
N LEU A 132 -12.64 -4.26 -6.76
CA LEU A 132 -11.66 -4.07 -5.70
C LEU A 132 -11.42 -5.34 -4.88
N LYS A 133 -12.49 -6.04 -4.51
CA LYS A 133 -12.38 -7.32 -3.80
C LYS A 133 -11.73 -8.38 -4.69
N LEU A 134 -12.18 -8.47 -5.94
CA LEU A 134 -11.62 -9.42 -6.91
C LEU A 134 -10.13 -9.16 -7.18
N PHE A 135 -9.72 -7.89 -7.16
CA PHE A 135 -8.32 -7.51 -7.31
C PHE A 135 -7.46 -8.07 -6.18
N ASP A 136 -7.87 -7.89 -4.93
CA ASP A 136 -7.14 -8.44 -3.78
C ASP A 136 -7.18 -9.99 -3.76
N ASP A 137 -8.33 -10.59 -4.02
CA ASP A 137 -8.49 -12.05 -4.11
C ASP A 137 -7.56 -12.64 -5.20
N PHE A 138 -7.47 -11.98 -6.36
CA PHE A 138 -6.62 -12.44 -7.47
C PHE A 138 -5.14 -12.29 -7.16
N VAL A 139 -4.73 -11.20 -6.50
CA VAL A 139 -3.34 -11.03 -6.02
C VAL A 139 -2.99 -12.17 -5.07
N GLU A 140 -3.87 -12.47 -4.11
CA GLU A 140 -3.64 -13.54 -3.13
C GLU A 140 -3.50 -14.91 -3.82
N ILE A 141 -4.40 -15.25 -4.74
CA ILE A 141 -4.36 -16.52 -5.49
C ILE A 141 -3.06 -16.60 -6.30
N THR A 142 -2.67 -15.51 -6.97
CA THR A 142 -1.45 -15.44 -7.79
C THR A 142 -0.21 -15.63 -6.93
N LEU A 143 -0.14 -14.95 -5.79
CA LEU A 143 0.96 -15.12 -4.83
C LEU A 143 1.03 -16.55 -4.31
N ARG A 144 -0.10 -17.16 -3.93
CA ARG A 144 -0.15 -18.55 -3.48
C ARG A 144 0.31 -19.54 -4.56
N LEU A 145 -0.02 -19.27 -5.83
CA LEU A 145 0.41 -20.07 -6.97
C LEU A 145 1.93 -19.98 -7.23
N ILE A 146 2.52 -18.79 -7.10
CA ILE A 146 3.94 -18.54 -7.39
C ILE A 146 4.85 -18.82 -6.19
N ALA A 147 4.34 -18.69 -4.95
CA ALA A 147 5.12 -18.81 -3.71
C ALA A 147 6.03 -20.05 -3.61
N PRO A 148 5.61 -21.27 -4.05
CA PRO A 148 6.48 -22.44 -4.04
C PRO A 148 7.78 -22.24 -4.86
N TYR A 149 7.69 -21.55 -5.99
CA TYR A 149 8.79 -21.33 -6.94
C TYR A 149 9.75 -20.21 -6.51
N ILE A 150 9.37 -19.40 -5.50
CA ILE A 150 10.22 -18.33 -4.97
C ILE A 150 11.37 -18.89 -4.14
N LYS A 151 11.18 -20.03 -3.46
CA LYS A 151 12.20 -20.66 -2.60
C LYS A 151 13.21 -21.50 -3.37
N GLU A 152 12.84 -21.97 -4.56
CA GLU A 152 13.68 -22.79 -5.43
C GLU A 152 14.71 -21.95 -6.23
N HIS A 153 14.68 -20.61 -6.08
CA HIS A 153 15.52 -19.63 -6.78
C HIS A 153 16.05 -18.53 -5.85
#